data_AF-V3ZI35-F1
#
_entry.id   AF-V3ZI35-F1
#
_cell.length_a   1.000
_cell.length_b   1.000
_cell.length_c   1.000
_cell.angle_alpha   90.00
_cell.angle_beta   90.00
_cell.angle_gamma   90.00
#
_symmetry.space_group_name_H-M   'P 1'
#
loop_
_entity.id
_entity.type
_entity.pdbx_description
1 polymer ?
#
loop_
_entity_poly.entity_id
_entity_poly.type
_entity_poly.pdbx_seq_one_letter_code
_entity_poly.pdbx_strand_id
1 'polypeptide(L)'
;MNEEEKEFVPPKDYTRLTPTQLGAFILSHSKKIMNNFIHVIDGFYKPEIYYTDTDSLYISSSNWDKLNEAGLVSENEYSKGKNDYGDGGIIFGLYLAPKVKYNIILTSDGVLKEKKTFKGYSNYKIKVEDYIQLASGHDVTNEFKKPWVKSFTDGIVIPNEKQKKVFRSYLNLVKRKAPNSEGIMYPYNNKDEMCLDENYEFDDFDYLTIQEENEEC
;
A
#
# COMPACT_ATOMS: atom_id res chain seq x y z
N MET A 1 -11.76 -43.50 -25.08
CA MET A 1 -10.74 -42.94 -26.00
C MET A 1 -10.04 -41.88 -25.18
N ASN A 2 -8.86 -42.19 -24.63
CA ASN A 2 -8.07 -41.26 -23.84
C ASN A 2 -7.42 -40.27 -24.81
N GLU A 3 -7.92 -39.04 -24.86
CA GLU A 3 -7.17 -37.94 -25.46
C GLU A 3 -6.11 -37.53 -24.45
N GLU A 4 -4.88 -38.00 -24.68
CA GLU A 4 -3.70 -37.48 -24.01
C GLU A 4 -3.64 -35.97 -24.27
N GLU A 5 -3.63 -35.18 -23.20
CA GLU A 5 -3.32 -33.74 -23.26
C GLU A 5 -1.92 -33.60 -23.88
N LYS A 6 -1.87 -33.28 -25.17
CA LYS A 6 -0.61 -32.98 -25.86
C LYS A 6 -0.07 -31.67 -25.28
N GLU A 7 1.06 -31.79 -24.60
CA GLU A 7 1.87 -30.69 -24.11
C GLU A 7 2.14 -29.70 -25.26
N PHE A 8 1.81 -28.42 -25.04
CA PHE A 8 1.97 -27.39 -26.06
C PHE A 8 3.47 -27.13 -26.29
N VAL A 9 3.98 -27.47 -27.46
CA VAL A 9 5.36 -27.17 -27.87
C VAL A 9 5.36 -25.85 -28.64
N PRO A 10 5.88 -24.73 -28.08
CA PRO A 10 5.91 -23.46 -28.79
C PRO A 10 6.83 -23.55 -30.03
N PRO A 11 6.44 -22.94 -31.17
CA PRO A 11 7.29 -22.84 -32.36
C PRO A 11 8.65 -22.18 -32.08
N LYS A 12 9.68 -22.50 -32.87
CA LYS A 12 11.04 -21.89 -32.74
C LYS A 12 11.05 -20.36 -32.85
N ASP A 13 10.06 -19.78 -33.55
CA ASP A 13 9.92 -18.33 -33.74
C ASP A 13 8.87 -17.71 -32.80
N TYR A 14 8.49 -18.42 -31.74
CA TYR A 14 7.57 -17.92 -30.73
C TYR A 14 8.24 -16.79 -29.92
N THR A 15 8.04 -15.56 -30.37
CA THR A 15 8.37 -14.37 -29.59
C THR A 15 7.37 -14.29 -28.44
N ARG A 16 7.87 -14.36 -27.21
CA ARG A 16 7.07 -14.21 -25.99
C ARG A 16 6.30 -12.89 -26.09
N LEU A 17 4.97 -12.97 -26.23
CA LEU A 17 4.03 -11.82 -26.36
C LEU A 17 3.97 -10.92 -25.10
N THR A 18 4.78 -11.22 -24.10
CA THR A 18 4.93 -10.45 -22.86
C THR A 18 6.35 -9.90 -22.76
N PRO A 19 6.67 -8.78 -23.46
CA PRO A 19 7.97 -8.16 -23.36
C PRO A 19 8.13 -7.55 -21.96
N THR A 20 8.78 -8.28 -21.06
CA THR A 20 9.04 -7.84 -19.68
C THR A 20 9.71 -6.46 -19.64
N GLN A 21 10.54 -6.12 -20.64
CA GLN A 21 11.17 -4.82 -20.77
C GLN A 21 10.16 -3.67 -20.90
N LEU A 22 9.07 -3.89 -21.65
CA LEU A 22 7.99 -2.91 -21.76
C LEU A 22 7.27 -2.74 -20.42
N GLY A 23 7.03 -3.85 -19.71
CA GLY A 23 6.44 -3.81 -18.37
C GLY A 23 7.30 -3.02 -17.38
N ALA A 24 8.62 -3.28 -17.37
CA ALA A 24 9.57 -2.54 -16.54
C ALA A 24 9.61 -1.05 -16.88
N PHE A 25 9.58 -0.71 -18.17
CA PHE A 25 9.53 0.67 -18.65
C PHE A 25 8.27 1.41 -18.19
N ILE A 26 7.10 0.76 -18.28
CA ILE A 26 5.84 1.35 -17.80
C ILE A 26 5.91 1.58 -16.28
N LEU A 27 6.36 0.59 -15.52
CA LEU A 27 6.46 0.69 -14.06
C LEU A 27 7.45 1.78 -13.61
N SER A 28 8.61 1.89 -14.25
CA SER A 28 9.58 2.95 -13.92
C SER A 28 9.04 4.33 -14.29
N HIS A 29 8.33 4.46 -15.41
CA HIS A 29 7.68 5.70 -15.79
C HIS A 29 6.58 6.12 -14.80
N SER A 30 5.74 5.18 -14.36
CA SER A 30 4.73 5.44 -13.33
C SER A 30 5.35 5.92 -12.02
N LYS A 31 6.46 5.31 -11.57
CA LYS A 31 7.20 5.77 -10.38
C LYS A 31 7.76 7.17 -10.58
N LYS A 32 8.35 7.47 -11.75
CA LYS A 32 8.86 8.80 -12.09
C LYS A 32 7.77 9.86 -11.99
N ILE A 33 6.55 9.57 -12.47
CA ILE A 33 5.40 10.47 -12.34
C ILE A 33 5.12 10.75 -10.85
N MET A 34 5.05 9.71 -10.02
CA MET A 34 4.82 9.87 -8.57
C MET A 34 5.92 10.69 -7.88
N ASN A 35 7.18 10.51 -8.27
CA ASN A 35 8.31 11.26 -7.71
C ASN A 35 8.15 12.77 -7.89
N ASN A 36 7.56 13.24 -9.00
CA ASN A 36 7.32 14.68 -9.19
C ASN A 36 6.46 15.28 -8.08
N PHE A 37 5.43 14.55 -7.60
CA PHE A 37 4.58 15.00 -6.49
C PHE A 37 5.36 15.02 -5.18
N ILE A 38 6.14 13.97 -4.91
CA ILE A 38 6.94 13.83 -3.69
C ILE A 38 8.00 14.93 -3.60
N HIS A 39 8.66 15.27 -4.71
CA HIS A 39 9.67 16.33 -4.75
C HIS A 39 9.08 17.71 -4.43
N VAL A 40 7.95 18.08 -5.01
CA VAL A 40 7.32 19.40 -4.81
C VAL A 40 6.99 19.65 -3.33
N ILE A 41 6.60 18.61 -2.60
CA ILE A 41 6.24 18.70 -1.18
C ILE A 41 7.41 18.37 -0.26
N ASP A 42 8.61 18.16 -0.80
CA ASP A 42 9.82 17.78 -0.05
C ASP A 42 9.64 16.47 0.75
N GLY A 43 8.79 15.57 0.27
CA GLY A 43 8.33 14.38 0.99
C GLY A 43 9.38 13.28 1.15
N PHE A 44 10.51 13.35 0.43
CA PHE A 44 11.65 12.46 0.64
C PHE A 44 12.40 12.82 1.93
N TYR A 45 12.48 14.11 2.24
CA TYR A 45 13.33 14.63 3.32
C TYR A 45 12.52 15.09 4.53
N LYS A 46 11.22 15.34 4.34
CA LYS A 46 10.30 15.75 5.39
C LYS A 46 9.18 14.74 5.58
N PRO A 47 8.68 14.64 6.82
CA PRO A 47 7.57 13.78 7.15
C PRO A 47 6.24 14.40 6.66
N GLU A 48 6.03 14.46 5.34
CA GLU A 48 4.89 15.11 4.68
C GLU A 48 3.88 14.12 4.07
N ILE A 49 4.29 12.85 3.95
CA ILE A 49 3.51 11.77 3.30
C ILE A 49 3.09 10.74 4.34
N TYR A 50 1.79 10.65 4.61
CA TYR A 50 1.22 9.71 5.58
C TYR A 50 1.12 8.28 5.05
N TYR A 51 0.89 8.12 3.75
CA TYR A 51 0.74 6.83 3.10
C TYR A 51 0.91 6.98 1.58
N THR A 52 1.48 5.96 0.94
CA THR A 52 1.56 5.85 -0.52
C THR A 52 1.23 4.43 -0.96
N ASP A 53 0.55 4.28 -2.09
CA ASP A 53 0.32 2.99 -2.74
C ASP A 53 0.08 3.20 -4.23
N THR A 54 1.03 2.74 -5.03
CA THR A 54 1.04 2.74 -6.51
C THR A 54 0.91 4.14 -7.12
N ASP A 55 -0.29 4.72 -7.13
CA ASP A 55 -0.67 5.98 -7.77
C ASP A 55 -1.39 6.94 -6.81
N SER A 56 -1.42 6.61 -5.51
CA SER A 56 -2.10 7.41 -4.48
C SER A 56 -1.14 7.94 -3.43
N LEU A 57 -1.33 9.20 -3.02
CA LEU A 57 -0.58 9.88 -1.96
C LEU A 57 -1.53 10.45 -0.93
N TYR A 58 -1.30 10.16 0.35
CA TYR A 58 -2.06 10.75 1.45
C TYR A 58 -1.16 11.78 2.13
N ILE A 59 -1.54 13.04 2.02
CA ILE A 59 -0.74 14.20 2.44
C ILE A 59 -1.62 15.18 3.21
N SER A 60 -1.00 16.12 3.91
CA SER A 60 -1.72 17.24 4.52
C SER A 60 -2.37 18.11 3.44
N SER A 61 -3.53 18.70 3.73
CA SER A 61 -4.19 19.66 2.84
C SER A 61 -3.29 20.85 2.50
N SER A 62 -2.42 21.28 3.41
CA SER A 62 -1.44 22.35 3.16
C SER A 62 -0.46 22.06 2.03
N ASN A 63 -0.23 20.78 1.70
CA ASN A 63 0.62 20.38 0.58
C ASN A 63 -0.15 20.32 -0.74
N TRP A 64 -1.48 20.31 -0.71
CA TRP A 64 -2.32 20.37 -1.92
C TRP A 64 -2.09 21.67 -2.69
N ASP A 65 -2.05 22.80 -1.99
CA ASP A 65 -1.84 24.12 -2.62
C ASP A 65 -0.50 24.19 -3.34
N LYS A 66 0.57 23.64 -2.74
CA LYS A 66 1.90 23.55 -3.38
C LYS A 66 1.87 22.73 -4.66
N LEU A 67 1.14 21.60 -4.66
CA LEU A 67 0.97 20.77 -5.85
C LEU A 67 0.16 21.49 -6.94
N ASN A 68 -0.83 22.28 -6.54
CA ASN A 68 -1.63 23.09 -7.45
C ASN A 68 -0.82 24.21 -8.11
N GLU A 69 -0.04 24.95 -7.32
CA GLU A 69 0.88 25.99 -7.79
C GLU A 69 1.95 25.43 -8.74
N ALA A 70 2.44 24.22 -8.48
CA ALA A 70 3.36 23.51 -9.36
C ALA A 70 2.68 22.94 -10.63
N GLY A 71 1.37 23.14 -10.79
CA GLY A 71 0.59 22.63 -11.92
C GLY A 71 0.52 21.11 -11.98
N LEU A 72 0.62 20.41 -10.84
CA LEU A 72 0.58 18.94 -10.77
C LEU A 72 -0.82 18.37 -10.51
N VAL A 73 -1.83 19.22 -10.27
CA VAL A 73 -3.20 18.79 -10.02
C VAL A 73 -4.12 19.16 -11.18
N SER A 74 -5.04 18.27 -11.54
CA SER A 74 -6.08 18.47 -12.54
C SER A 74 -7.06 17.31 -12.50
N GLU A 75 -8.35 17.58 -12.67
CA GLU A 75 -9.39 16.54 -12.75
C GLU A 75 -9.42 15.82 -14.12
N ASN A 76 -8.88 16.45 -15.16
CA ASN A 76 -9.09 16.02 -16.55
C ASN A 76 -7.80 15.71 -17.32
N GLU A 77 -6.63 16.04 -16.77
CA GLU A 77 -5.36 15.82 -17.44
C GLU A 77 -4.69 14.51 -17.00
N TYR A 78 -4.04 13.85 -17.96
CA TYR A 78 -3.25 12.67 -17.67
C TYR A 78 -2.02 13.01 -16.82
N SER A 79 -1.64 12.08 -15.94
CA SER A 79 -0.47 12.19 -15.05
C SER A 79 -0.56 13.33 -14.03
N LYS A 80 -1.75 13.89 -13.81
CA LYS A 80 -2.02 14.88 -12.76
C LYS A 80 -2.78 14.23 -11.61
N GLY A 81 -2.57 14.78 -10.41
CA GLY A 81 -3.27 14.38 -9.21
C GLY A 81 -4.66 14.98 -9.17
N LYS A 82 -5.61 14.24 -8.58
CA LYS A 82 -6.95 14.73 -8.27
C LYS A 82 -7.28 14.44 -6.81
N ASN A 83 -8.24 15.16 -6.26
CA ASN A 83 -8.70 14.87 -4.91
C ASN A 83 -9.84 13.85 -4.94
N ASP A 84 -9.53 12.60 -4.61
CA ASP A 84 -10.51 11.50 -4.58
C ASP A 84 -11.65 11.71 -3.56
N TYR A 85 -11.54 12.67 -2.65
CA TYR A 85 -12.53 12.96 -1.62
C TYR A 85 -13.34 14.24 -1.91
N GLY A 86 -13.12 14.92 -3.04
CA GLY A 86 -13.77 16.20 -3.37
C GLY A 86 -13.40 17.29 -2.36
N ASP A 87 -14.36 18.10 -1.93
CA ASP A 87 -14.14 19.12 -0.87
C ASP A 87 -13.96 18.52 0.53
N GLY A 88 -14.11 17.20 0.65
CA GLY A 88 -13.87 16.47 1.89
C GLY A 88 -12.40 16.08 2.08
N GLY A 89 -12.18 15.16 3.03
CA GLY A 89 -10.84 14.65 3.28
C GLY A 89 -10.77 13.64 4.41
N ILE A 90 -9.58 13.08 4.59
CA ILE A 90 -9.28 12.19 5.72
C ILE A 90 -9.00 13.06 6.93
N ILE A 91 -9.80 12.91 8.00
CA ILE A 91 -9.61 13.62 9.27
C ILE A 91 -8.84 12.78 10.29
N PHE A 92 -8.87 11.46 10.12
CA PHE A 92 -8.10 10.53 10.94
C PHE A 92 -7.65 9.36 10.08
N GLY A 93 -6.36 9.02 10.19
CA GLY A 93 -5.72 7.99 9.38
C GLY A 93 -4.75 7.15 10.18
N LEU A 94 -5.07 5.87 10.34
CA LEU A 94 -4.21 4.87 10.96
C LEU A 94 -3.67 3.94 9.87
N TYR A 95 -2.41 4.10 9.51
CA TYR A 95 -1.75 3.31 8.45
C TYR A 95 -0.75 2.39 9.12
N LEU A 96 -1.04 1.09 9.25
CA LEU A 96 -0.21 0.16 10.03
C LEU A 96 0.83 -0.58 9.19
N ALA A 97 0.54 -0.81 7.91
CA ALA A 97 1.44 -1.49 6.99
C ALA A 97 0.99 -1.25 5.55
N PRO A 98 1.76 -1.67 4.54
CA PRO A 98 1.31 -1.66 3.16
C PRO A 98 -0.06 -2.35 3.02
N LYS A 99 -1.05 -1.59 2.54
CA LYS A 99 -2.43 -2.06 2.34
C LYS A 99 -3.13 -2.56 3.63
N VAL A 100 -2.69 -2.08 4.79
CA VAL A 100 -3.37 -2.24 6.09
C VAL A 100 -3.57 -0.86 6.71
N LYS A 101 -4.78 -0.32 6.53
CA LYS A 101 -5.12 1.05 6.92
C LYS A 101 -6.58 1.23 7.33
N TYR A 102 -6.81 2.19 8.20
CA TYR A 102 -8.12 2.64 8.65
C TYR A 102 -8.21 4.16 8.56
N ASN A 103 -9.23 4.67 7.88
CA ASN A 103 -9.48 6.09 7.75
C ASN A 103 -10.88 6.46 8.24
N ILE A 104 -11.00 7.64 8.83
CA ILE A 104 -12.25 8.37 8.98
C ILE A 104 -12.21 9.54 8.00
N ILE A 105 -13.20 9.59 7.13
CA ILE A 105 -13.32 10.58 6.05
C ILE A 105 -14.49 11.49 6.40
N LEU A 106 -14.27 12.80 6.35
CA LEU A 106 -15.34 13.78 6.32
C LEU A 106 -15.68 14.04 4.86
N THR A 107 -16.90 13.66 4.44
CA THR A 107 -17.35 13.94 3.08
C THR A 107 -17.81 15.39 2.94
N SER A 108 -17.93 15.88 1.70
CA SER A 108 -18.30 17.27 1.40
C SER A 108 -19.69 17.68 1.91
N ASP A 109 -20.57 16.71 2.16
CA ASP A 109 -21.89 16.89 2.79
C ASP A 109 -21.82 16.94 4.33
N GLY A 110 -20.62 16.89 4.93
CA GLY A 110 -20.41 16.92 6.38
C GLY A 110 -20.63 15.57 7.08
N VAL A 111 -20.76 14.46 6.33
CA VAL A 111 -20.97 13.12 6.90
C VAL A 111 -19.62 12.43 7.18
N LEU A 112 -19.52 11.77 8.34
CA LEU A 112 -18.36 10.92 8.66
C LEU A 112 -18.53 9.51 8.08
N LYS A 113 -17.52 9.05 7.34
CA LYS A 113 -17.47 7.70 6.76
C LYS A 113 -16.20 6.97 7.17
N GLU A 114 -16.35 5.71 7.56
CA GLU A 114 -15.22 4.82 7.84
C GLU A 114 -14.77 4.07 6.59
N LYS A 115 -13.46 4.01 6.35
CA LYS A 115 -12.86 3.19 5.29
C LYS A 115 -11.77 2.30 5.87
N LYS A 116 -12.01 0.99 5.84
CA LYS A 116 -11.11 -0.07 6.32
C LYS A 116 -10.46 -0.74 5.13
N THR A 117 -9.16 -1.01 5.21
CA THR A 117 -8.43 -1.77 4.19
C THR A 117 -7.47 -2.70 4.90
N PHE A 118 -7.59 -3.99 4.61
CA PHE A 118 -6.68 -5.00 5.13
C PHE A 118 -6.41 -6.04 4.05
N LYS A 119 -5.24 -5.95 3.40
CA LYS A 119 -4.87 -6.86 2.32
C LYS A 119 -4.89 -8.31 2.79
N GLY A 120 -5.39 -9.20 1.94
CA GLY A 120 -5.53 -10.61 2.27
C GLY A 120 -6.71 -10.90 3.20
N TYR A 121 -7.60 -9.92 3.41
CA TYR A 121 -8.75 -10.01 4.29
C TYR A 121 -10.06 -9.48 3.71
N SER A 122 -11.16 -10.05 4.21
CA SER A 122 -12.50 -9.52 3.95
C SER A 122 -12.84 -8.43 4.98
N ASN A 123 -13.10 -7.21 4.51
CA ASN A 123 -13.32 -6.02 5.34
C ASN A 123 -14.37 -6.20 6.46
N TYR A 124 -15.43 -7.00 6.24
CA TYR A 124 -16.51 -7.18 7.22
C TYR A 124 -16.09 -7.96 8.48
N LYS A 125 -14.91 -8.57 8.50
CA LYS A 125 -14.44 -9.39 9.63
C LYS A 125 -13.45 -8.71 10.55
N ILE A 126 -12.93 -7.54 10.18
CA ILE A 126 -11.95 -6.81 10.97
C ILE A 126 -12.65 -5.63 11.62
N LYS A 127 -12.50 -5.52 12.93
CA LYS A 127 -13.09 -4.44 13.71
C LYS A 127 -12.10 -3.30 13.90
N VAL A 128 -12.58 -2.14 14.33
CA VAL A 128 -11.71 -0.98 14.55
C VAL A 128 -10.76 -1.25 15.72
N GLU A 129 -11.22 -1.99 16.73
CA GLU A 129 -10.44 -2.39 17.89
C GLU A 129 -9.22 -3.23 17.49
N ASP A 130 -9.32 -4.02 16.43
CA ASP A 130 -8.19 -4.82 15.91
C ASP A 130 -7.07 -3.89 15.41
N TYR A 131 -7.41 -2.81 14.70
CA TYR A 131 -6.41 -1.83 14.26
C TYR A 131 -5.77 -1.12 15.44
N ILE A 132 -6.55 -0.76 16.47
CA ILE A 132 -6.05 -0.07 17.67
C ILE A 132 -5.12 -0.99 18.47
N GLN A 133 -5.47 -2.27 18.62
CA GLN A 133 -4.61 -3.25 19.30
C GLN A 133 -3.29 -3.43 18.57
N LEU A 134 -3.33 -3.60 17.23
CA LEU A 134 -2.13 -3.69 16.41
C LEU A 134 -1.27 -2.43 16.52
N ALA A 135 -1.88 -1.23 16.46
CA ALA A 135 -1.17 0.05 16.66
C ALA A 135 -0.51 0.14 18.03
N SER A 136 -1.14 -0.42 19.06
CA SER A 136 -0.65 -0.46 20.43
C SER A 136 0.42 -1.53 20.66
N GLY A 137 0.86 -2.25 19.62
CA GLY A 137 1.88 -3.28 19.72
C GLY A 137 1.37 -4.64 20.20
N HIS A 138 0.07 -4.89 20.13
CA HIS A 138 -0.52 -6.18 20.52
C HIS A 138 -0.89 -7.01 19.30
N ASP A 139 -0.67 -8.31 19.38
CA ASP A 139 -1.07 -9.25 18.33
C ASP A 139 -2.59 -9.45 18.34
N VAL A 140 -3.19 -9.49 17.15
CA VAL A 140 -4.62 -9.76 17.00
C VAL A 140 -4.80 -11.17 16.46
N THR A 141 -5.50 -12.02 17.20
CA THR A 141 -5.86 -13.36 16.74
C THR A 141 -7.35 -13.42 16.47
N ASN A 142 -7.71 -13.88 15.28
CA ASN A 142 -9.10 -14.07 14.90
C ASN A 142 -9.33 -15.47 14.30
N GLU A 143 -10.56 -15.96 14.43
CA GLU A 143 -11.00 -17.26 13.91
C GLU A 143 -11.87 -17.13 12.66
N PHE A 144 -11.64 -17.99 11.68
CA PHE A 144 -12.25 -17.86 10.36
C PHE A 144 -12.63 -19.21 9.78
N LYS A 145 -13.70 -19.25 8.99
CA LYS A 145 -13.94 -20.41 8.12
C LYS A 145 -12.77 -20.56 7.15
N LYS A 146 -12.24 -21.77 7.03
CA LYS A 146 -11.23 -22.10 6.02
C LYS A 146 -11.84 -21.94 4.61
N PRO A 147 -11.08 -21.49 3.61
CA PRO A 147 -11.55 -21.46 2.23
C PRO A 147 -11.81 -22.88 1.73
N TRP A 148 -12.67 -23.01 0.72
CA TRP A 148 -12.88 -24.30 0.06
C TRP A 148 -11.61 -24.69 -0.69
N VAL A 149 -11.23 -25.95 -0.59
CA VAL A 149 -10.05 -26.49 -1.27
C VAL A 149 -10.53 -27.35 -2.41
N LYS A 150 -9.92 -27.18 -3.59
CA LYS A 150 -10.17 -28.04 -4.75
C LYS A 150 -8.94 -28.93 -4.96
N SER A 151 -9.11 -30.24 -4.92
CA SER A 151 -8.07 -31.22 -5.27
C SER A 151 -8.55 -32.11 -6.42
N PHE A 152 -7.59 -32.71 -7.14
CA PHE A 152 -7.88 -33.66 -8.21
C PHE A 152 -8.45 -34.99 -7.67
N THR A 153 -8.09 -35.36 -6.45
CA THR A 153 -8.49 -36.61 -5.79
C THR A 153 -9.85 -36.52 -5.11
N ASP A 154 -10.12 -35.42 -4.41
CA ASP A 154 -11.27 -35.31 -3.50
C ASP A 154 -12.31 -34.28 -3.96
N GLY A 155 -12.10 -33.67 -5.13
CA GLY A 155 -12.99 -32.66 -5.68
C GLY A 155 -13.01 -31.38 -4.83
N ILE A 156 -14.20 -30.84 -4.54
CA ILE A 156 -14.36 -29.64 -3.70
C ILE A 156 -14.58 -30.08 -2.25
N VAL A 157 -13.61 -29.74 -1.39
CA VAL A 157 -13.66 -30.01 0.06
C VAL A 157 -14.10 -28.74 0.79
N ILE A 158 -15.22 -28.83 1.51
CA ILE A 158 -15.74 -27.77 2.38
C ILE A 158 -15.24 -28.06 3.81
N PRO A 159 -14.35 -27.24 4.38
CA PRO A 159 -13.81 -27.51 5.70
C PRO A 159 -14.83 -27.15 6.79
N ASN A 160 -15.04 -28.05 7.75
CA ASN A 160 -15.86 -27.79 8.94
C ASN A 160 -15.10 -27.05 10.05
N GLU A 161 -13.77 -27.02 9.99
CA GLU A 161 -12.93 -26.36 10.97
C GLU A 161 -12.71 -24.88 10.66
N LYS A 162 -12.53 -24.10 11.73
CA LYS A 162 -12.03 -22.74 11.61
C LYS A 162 -10.50 -22.74 11.56
N GLN A 163 -9.92 -21.86 10.76
CA GLN A 163 -8.52 -21.47 10.84
C GLN A 163 -8.37 -20.30 11.82
N LYS A 164 -7.32 -20.32 12.63
CA LYS A 164 -6.86 -19.17 13.39
C LYS A 164 -5.83 -18.41 12.56
N LYS A 165 -6.00 -17.10 12.44
CA LYS A 165 -4.98 -16.22 11.87
C LYS A 165 -4.53 -15.24 12.94
N VAL A 166 -3.21 -15.16 13.10
CA VAL A 166 -2.55 -14.23 14.02
C VAL A 166 -1.94 -13.12 13.19
N PHE A 167 -2.35 -11.89 13.47
CA PHE A 167 -1.73 -10.69 12.96
C PHE A 167 -0.77 -10.19 14.00
N ARG A 168 0.49 -10.15 13.62
CA ARG A 168 1.55 -9.77 14.53
C ARG A 168 1.73 -8.27 14.52
N SER A 169 1.94 -7.72 15.71
CA SER A 169 2.20 -6.31 15.95
C SER A 169 3.51 -5.79 15.33
N TYR A 170 4.47 -6.67 15.02
CA TYR A 170 5.75 -6.30 14.40
C TYR A 170 5.62 -5.84 12.93
N LEU A 171 4.41 -5.76 12.37
CA LEU A 171 4.14 -5.13 11.07
C LEU A 171 4.63 -3.66 11.00
N ASN A 172 4.99 -3.05 12.13
CA ASN A 172 5.70 -1.77 12.24
C ASN A 172 6.91 -1.86 13.18
N LEU A 173 8.09 -2.19 12.66
CA LEU A 173 9.35 -1.95 13.39
C LEU A 173 9.71 -0.46 13.42
N VAL A 174 9.26 0.31 12.42
CA VAL A 174 9.34 1.78 12.41
C VAL A 174 8.08 2.31 13.09
N LYS A 175 8.20 2.82 14.31
CA LYS A 175 7.04 3.35 15.05
C LYS A 175 6.82 4.82 14.69
N ARG A 176 5.55 5.21 14.53
CA ARG A 176 5.19 6.63 14.39
C ARG A 176 5.35 7.34 15.72
N LYS A 177 5.73 8.63 15.67
CA LYS A 177 5.58 9.51 16.83
C LYS A 177 4.10 9.54 17.23
N ALA A 178 3.84 9.58 18.53
CA ALA A 178 2.48 9.76 19.04
C ALA A 178 1.83 11.01 18.39
N PRO A 179 0.51 11.01 18.14
CA PRO A 179 -0.18 12.18 17.64
C PRO A 179 0.09 13.39 18.53
N ASN A 180 0.18 14.58 17.95
CA ASN A 180 0.28 15.80 18.75
C ASN A 180 -1.03 16.11 19.50
N SER A 181 -1.07 17.18 20.29
CA SER A 181 -2.27 17.61 21.03
C SER A 181 -3.47 17.95 20.14
N GLU A 182 -3.25 18.13 18.84
CA GLU A 182 -4.29 18.40 17.83
C GLU A 182 -4.76 17.11 17.13
N GLY A 183 -4.23 15.95 17.52
CA GLY A 183 -4.57 14.65 16.93
C GLY A 183 -3.88 14.38 15.59
N ILE A 184 -2.98 15.26 15.15
CA ILE A 184 -2.22 15.09 13.90
C ILE A 184 -1.16 14.03 14.13
N MET A 185 -1.21 12.98 13.31
CA MET A 185 -0.21 11.92 13.30
C MET A 185 0.98 12.32 12.44
N TYR A 186 2.21 12.08 12.89
CA TYR A 186 3.39 12.24 12.04
C TYR A 186 3.61 10.99 11.17
N PRO A 187 4.07 11.13 9.92
CA PRO A 187 4.38 9.98 9.08
C PRO A 187 5.63 9.23 9.53
N TYR A 188 5.85 8.07 8.88
CA TYR A 188 6.99 7.21 9.11
C TYR A 188 8.25 7.93 8.63
N ASN A 189 9.05 8.44 9.56
CA ASN A 189 10.48 8.77 9.46
C ASN A 189 10.78 9.81 10.52
N ASN A 190 11.24 9.38 11.70
CA ASN A 190 11.99 10.28 12.56
C ASN A 190 13.45 10.21 12.09
N LYS A 191 14.02 11.34 11.64
CA LYS A 191 15.39 11.41 11.12
C LYS A 191 16.41 10.83 12.09
N ASP A 192 16.16 10.95 13.38
CA ASP A 192 17.08 10.48 14.44
C ASP A 192 17.15 8.94 14.57
N GLU A 193 16.24 8.18 13.95
CA GLU A 193 16.25 6.71 13.97
C GLU A 193 16.74 6.08 12.66
N MET A 194 16.94 6.89 11.61
CA MET A 194 17.57 6.45 10.37
C MET A 194 19.06 6.77 10.52
N CYS A 195 19.89 5.76 10.80
CA CYS A 195 21.36 5.89 10.72
C CYS A 195 21.78 6.15 9.26
N LEU A 196 21.57 7.37 8.78
CA LEU A 196 22.13 7.86 7.53
C LEU A 196 23.30 8.76 7.88
N ASP A 197 24.44 8.47 7.26
CA ASP A 197 25.68 9.19 7.49
C ASP A 197 25.48 10.68 7.15
N GLU A 198 26.11 11.59 7.90
CA GLU A 198 25.92 13.05 7.72
C GLU A 198 26.41 13.54 6.34
N ASN A 199 27.17 12.71 5.64
CA ASN A 199 27.68 12.95 4.28
C ASN A 199 27.01 12.09 3.20
N TYR A 200 25.88 11.45 3.49
CA TYR A 200 25.19 10.58 2.53
C TYR A 200 24.48 11.43 1.45
N GLU A 201 25.02 11.38 0.23
CA GLU A 201 24.45 11.99 -0.97
C GLU A 201 23.69 10.89 -1.73
N PHE A 202 22.36 11.05 -1.87
CA PHE A 202 21.51 10.04 -2.50
C PHE A 202 21.71 10.04 -4.02
N ASP A 203 22.13 8.91 -4.58
CA ASP A 203 22.30 8.66 -6.01
C ASP A 203 20.98 8.13 -6.63
N ASP A 204 20.80 8.30 -7.94
CA ASP A 204 19.78 7.65 -8.78
C ASP A 204 19.77 6.11 -8.69
N PHE A 205 20.65 5.51 -7.89
CA PHE A 205 20.70 4.08 -7.60
C PHE A 205 20.23 3.69 -6.19
N ASP A 206 19.99 4.65 -5.29
CA ASP A 206 19.61 4.38 -3.89
C ASP A 206 18.10 4.07 -3.70
N TYR A 207 17.36 3.93 -4.80
CA TYR A 207 15.96 3.52 -4.75
C TYR A 207 15.82 2.13 -4.14
N LEU A 208 14.86 2.01 -3.20
CA LEU A 208 14.30 0.76 -2.65
C LEU A 208 14.39 -0.41 -3.63
N THR A 209 15.48 -1.16 -3.54
CA THR A 209 15.55 -2.51 -4.10
C THR A 209 14.68 -3.35 -3.19
N ILE A 210 13.50 -3.70 -3.69
CA ILE A 210 12.81 -4.89 -3.19
C ILE A 210 13.72 -6.04 -3.61
N GLN A 211 14.59 -6.49 -2.71
CA GLN A 211 15.22 -7.79 -2.89
C GLN A 211 14.09 -8.81 -2.78
N GLU A 212 13.55 -9.21 -3.93
CA GLU A 212 12.87 -10.49 -4.03
C GLU A 212 13.97 -11.53 -3.84
N GLU A 213 14.09 -12.06 -2.62
CA GLU A 213 14.77 -13.33 -2.38
C GLU A 213 14.02 -14.38 -3.22
N ASN A 214 14.51 -14.60 -4.44
CA ASN A 214 14.18 -15.81 -5.17
C ASN A 214 14.89 -16.95 -4.43
N GLU A 215 14.14 -17.75 -3.68
CA GLU A 215 14.58 -19.11 -3.35
C GLU A 215 14.85 -19.82 -4.68
N GLU A 216 16.13 -20.14 -4.92
CA GLU A 216 16.56 -20.95 -6.07
C GLU A 216 15.82 -22.29 -6.08
N CYS A 217 15.25 -22.65 -7.23
CA CYS A 217 14.71 -23.97 -7.52
C CYS A 217 15.82 -25.02 -7.67
#